data_AF-A0A521U8J6-F1
#
_entry.id   AF-A0A521U8J6-F1
#
_cell.length_a   1.000
_cell.length_b   1.000
_cell.length_c   1.000
_cell.angle_alpha   90.00
_cell.angle_beta   90.00
_cell.angle_gamma   90.00
#
_symmetry.space_group_name_H-M   'P 1'
#
loop_
_entity.id
_entity.type
_entity.pdbx_description
1 polymer ?
#
loop_
_entity_poly.entity_id
_entity_poly.type
_entity_poly.pdbx_seq_one_letter_code
_entity_poly.pdbx_strand_id
1 'polypeptide(L)'
;MNRRGLSLLASVVGLALAGCGDATNDTGLGADGGPTSDAAAPASDRGGGAAYSEPVCDDTANLADLSAAYVDSPAGLRTAVRGIAERRYPIGVAFVEAQTDAQLQGWFRTRATFADVLNGFEVAVHEGGHIWDLTMIRTDWPYRLREDLVIRTRRLTNFDRSEILTLHANPDADSYDEVYLRGRSGAQGFNTLLDEYVQYTHSLASRYCTRDSLRPGLRISSRDGILTLMYYVELYLKLARTQHPDDYAEIVGDPAHLQLIHTVWQRAEFWLERSAPYPSLGLRDAQIRAWTYAPENLMEIEMLPR
;
A
#
# COMPACT_ATOMS: atom_id res chain seq x y z
N MET A 1 7.25 -15.14 -29.21
CA MET A 1 6.84 -14.82 -27.82
C MET A 1 7.84 -15.47 -26.88
N ASN A 2 8.57 -14.66 -26.10
CA ASN A 2 9.86 -15.04 -25.49
C ASN A 2 9.69 -15.72 -24.12
N ARG A 3 10.29 -16.91 -23.93
CA ARG A 3 10.19 -17.73 -22.70
C ARG A 3 10.67 -17.03 -21.41
N ARG A 4 11.38 -15.90 -21.50
CA ARG A 4 11.81 -15.09 -20.35
C ARG A 4 10.66 -14.30 -19.68
N GLY A 5 9.60 -13.96 -20.40
CA GLY A 5 8.44 -13.24 -19.83
C GLY A 5 7.57 -14.09 -18.89
N LEU A 6 7.42 -15.40 -19.20
CA LEU A 6 6.65 -16.32 -18.35
C LEU A 6 7.34 -16.63 -17.02
N SER A 7 8.67 -16.60 -16.97
CA SER A 7 9.43 -16.88 -15.75
C SER A 7 9.32 -15.76 -14.72
N LEU A 8 9.12 -14.51 -15.15
CA LEU A 8 8.94 -13.36 -14.25
C LEU A 8 7.53 -13.37 -13.65
N LEU A 9 6.49 -13.63 -14.46
CA LEU A 9 5.11 -13.74 -13.99
C LEU A 9 4.91 -14.89 -12.99
N ALA A 10 5.52 -16.06 -13.20
CA ALA A 10 5.43 -17.17 -12.26
C ALA A 10 6.20 -16.91 -10.95
N SER A 11 7.31 -16.15 -11.01
CA SER A 11 8.06 -15.77 -9.83
C SER A 11 7.33 -14.71 -9.00
N VAL A 12 6.72 -13.70 -9.63
CA VAL A 12 6.01 -12.63 -8.90
C VAL A 12 4.68 -13.12 -8.32
N VAL A 13 3.88 -13.92 -9.05
CA VAL A 13 2.66 -14.52 -8.50
C VAL A 13 2.98 -15.52 -7.38
N GLY A 14 4.08 -16.28 -7.50
CA GLY A 14 4.59 -17.12 -6.42
C GLY A 14 5.22 -16.34 -5.25
N LEU A 15 5.62 -15.08 -5.46
CA LEU A 15 6.18 -14.20 -4.43
C LEU A 15 5.10 -13.43 -3.66
N ALA A 16 4.04 -12.95 -4.30
CA ALA A 16 2.86 -12.42 -3.59
C ALA A 16 2.26 -13.49 -2.66
N LEU A 17 2.26 -14.74 -3.10
CA LEU A 17 1.81 -15.89 -2.30
C LEU A 17 2.77 -16.32 -1.17
N ALA A 18 4.05 -15.91 -1.17
CA ALA A 18 5.06 -16.39 -0.21
C ALA A 18 5.67 -15.27 0.66
N GLY A 19 5.54 -14.01 0.24
CA GLY A 19 6.09 -12.83 0.91
C GLY A 19 5.06 -12.03 1.68
N CYS A 20 3.77 -12.10 1.36
CA CYS A 20 2.71 -11.41 2.10
C CYS A 20 2.35 -12.17 3.39
N GLY A 21 3.35 -12.40 4.24
CA GLY A 21 3.16 -12.69 5.65
C GLY A 21 2.56 -11.45 6.29
N ASP A 22 1.24 -11.37 6.24
CA ASP A 22 0.32 -10.46 6.90
C ASP A 22 0.95 -9.58 8.00
N ALA A 23 1.57 -8.45 7.60
CA ALA A 23 2.02 -7.41 8.54
C ALA A 23 0.83 -6.69 9.20
N THR A 24 -0.42 -7.02 8.83
CA THR A 24 -1.64 -6.59 9.52
C THR A 24 -1.97 -7.45 10.75
N ASN A 25 -1.22 -8.55 10.99
CA ASN A 25 -1.45 -9.47 12.10
C ASN A 25 -0.76 -9.13 13.43
N ASP A 26 -0.26 -7.91 13.64
CA ASP A 26 0.11 -7.50 15.00
C ASP A 26 -1.15 -7.15 15.82
N THR A 27 -1.97 -8.15 16.12
CA THR A 27 -3.06 -8.04 17.10
C THR A 27 -2.50 -8.05 18.52
N GLY A 28 -1.31 -7.47 18.75
CA GLY A 28 -0.68 -7.36 20.05
C GLY A 28 -1.67 -6.81 21.07
N LEU A 29 -2.27 -7.73 21.85
CA LEU A 29 -2.97 -7.44 23.09
C LEU A 29 -1.90 -7.09 24.14
N GLY A 30 -1.13 -6.04 23.87
CA GLY A 30 -0.26 -5.38 24.82
C GLY A 30 -1.06 -4.27 25.46
N ALA A 31 -1.56 -4.50 26.67
CA ALA A 31 -1.88 -3.40 27.56
C ALA A 31 -0.58 -2.65 27.83
N ASP A 32 -0.50 -1.39 27.39
CA ASP A 32 0.11 -0.25 28.09
C ASP A 32 0.43 0.90 27.12
N GLY A 33 -0.10 2.08 27.42
CA GLY A 33 0.18 3.33 26.68
C GLY A 33 -0.99 4.31 26.79
N GLY A 34 -0.89 5.23 27.75
CA GLY A 34 -1.86 6.31 27.93
C GLY A 34 -1.98 7.22 26.69
N PRO A 35 -2.98 8.11 26.64
CA PRO A 35 -3.26 8.92 25.47
C PRO A 35 -2.12 9.92 25.24
N THR A 36 -1.21 9.62 24.32
CA THR A 36 -0.37 10.63 23.71
C THR A 36 -1.24 11.34 22.67
N SER A 37 -1.44 12.64 22.85
CA SER A 37 -2.10 13.48 21.86
C SER A 37 -1.38 13.34 20.52
N ASP A 38 -2.11 12.90 19.50
CA ASP A 38 -1.66 12.92 18.10
C ASP A 38 -1.33 14.36 17.74
N ALA A 39 -0.05 14.72 17.81
CA ALA A 39 0.43 15.98 17.27
C ALA A 39 0.18 15.92 15.77
N ALA A 40 -0.72 16.80 15.29
CA ALA A 40 -0.91 16.99 13.87
C ALA A 40 0.46 17.21 13.22
N ALA A 41 0.72 16.49 12.13
CA ALA A 41 1.92 16.70 11.34
C ALA A 41 2.03 18.20 11.02
N PRO A 42 3.20 18.83 11.18
CA PRO A 42 3.36 20.21 10.81
C PRO A 42 2.95 20.35 9.34
N ALA A 43 2.02 21.28 9.07
CA ALA A 43 1.63 21.60 7.71
C ALA A 43 2.89 22.05 6.97
N SER A 44 3.45 21.18 6.12
CA SER A 44 4.50 21.59 5.20
C SER A 44 3.88 22.65 4.29
N ASP A 45 4.52 23.81 4.23
CA ASP A 45 4.13 24.91 3.38
C ASP A 45 4.36 24.50 1.92
N ARG A 46 3.41 23.73 1.37
CA ARG A 46 3.48 23.14 0.04
C ARG A 46 3.31 24.26 -0.99
N GLY A 47 4.44 24.73 -1.51
CA GLY A 47 4.45 25.73 -2.58
C GLY A 47 3.54 25.35 -3.76
N GLY A 48 2.49 26.13 -3.98
CA GLY A 48 1.88 26.46 -5.27
C GLY A 48 1.07 25.41 -6.04
N GLY A 49 1.09 24.14 -5.67
CA GLY A 49 0.23 23.10 -6.27
C GLY A 49 -1.12 23.02 -5.56
N ALA A 50 -2.22 22.84 -6.31
CA ALA A 50 -3.49 22.48 -5.67
C ALA A 50 -3.28 21.19 -4.85
N ALA A 51 -3.70 21.20 -3.58
CA ALA A 51 -3.62 20.02 -2.73
C ALA A 51 -4.33 18.84 -3.42
N TYR A 52 -3.69 17.66 -3.40
CA TYR A 52 -4.28 16.45 -3.97
C TYR A 52 -5.66 16.20 -3.34
N SER A 53 -6.60 15.81 -4.19
CA SER A 53 -7.92 15.37 -3.76
C SER A 53 -8.43 14.26 -4.65
N GLU A 54 -9.24 13.39 -4.06
CA GLU A 54 -10.03 12.40 -4.76
C GLU A 54 -11.40 12.25 -4.08
N PRO A 55 -12.41 11.71 -4.79
CA PRO A 55 -13.68 11.37 -4.15
C PRO A 55 -13.44 10.42 -2.97
N VAL A 56 -13.92 10.83 -1.80
CA VAL A 56 -13.95 9.95 -0.63
C VAL A 56 -15.14 9.01 -0.79
N CYS A 57 -14.94 7.75 -0.43
CA CYS A 57 -15.99 6.74 -0.43
C CYS A 57 -17.20 7.12 0.44
N ASP A 58 -18.35 6.56 0.09
CA ASP A 58 -19.48 6.46 1.02
C ASP A 58 -19.20 5.30 1.99
N ASP A 59 -18.40 5.58 3.00
CA ASP A 59 -18.02 4.65 4.07
C ASP A 59 -19.20 4.16 4.93
N THR A 60 -20.37 4.80 4.79
CA THR A 60 -21.62 4.40 5.43
C THR A 60 -22.60 3.70 4.50
N ALA A 61 -22.24 3.49 3.22
CA ALA A 61 -23.11 2.83 2.26
C ALA A 61 -23.59 1.48 2.81
N ASN A 62 -24.89 1.23 2.72
CA ASN A 62 -25.49 0.03 3.29
C ASN A 62 -25.01 -1.25 2.58
N LEU A 63 -24.58 -2.24 3.36
CA LEU A 63 -24.13 -3.56 2.89
C LEU A 63 -25.03 -4.71 3.41
N ALA A 64 -26.18 -4.41 4.02
CA ALA A 64 -27.02 -5.41 4.69
C ALA A 64 -27.55 -6.49 3.74
N ASP A 65 -27.87 -6.15 2.49
CA ASP A 65 -28.28 -7.11 1.47
C ASP A 65 -27.12 -8.01 1.03
N LEU A 66 -25.90 -7.48 0.90
CA LEU A 66 -24.71 -8.30 0.63
C LEU A 66 -24.43 -9.26 1.79
N SER A 67 -24.59 -8.78 3.02
CA SER A 67 -24.46 -9.59 4.23
C SER A 67 -25.50 -10.71 4.28
N ALA A 68 -26.77 -10.40 4.01
CA ALA A 68 -27.87 -11.37 4.00
C ALA A 68 -27.73 -12.41 2.87
N ALA A 69 -27.16 -12.02 1.74
CA ALA A 69 -26.95 -12.90 0.59
C ALA A 69 -25.63 -13.69 0.64
N TYR A 70 -24.74 -13.40 1.60
CA TYR A 70 -23.42 -14.00 1.64
C TYR A 70 -23.47 -15.51 1.90
N VAL A 71 -22.72 -16.25 1.09
CA VAL A 71 -22.51 -17.70 1.23
C VAL A 71 -21.01 -17.96 1.14
N ASP A 72 -20.43 -18.67 2.11
CA ASP A 72 -19.03 -19.09 2.08
C ASP A 72 -18.80 -20.11 0.95
N SER A 73 -18.49 -19.56 -0.21
CA SER A 73 -18.24 -20.25 -1.47
C SER A 73 -17.37 -19.33 -2.35
N PRO A 74 -16.63 -19.87 -3.35
CA PRO A 74 -15.88 -19.02 -4.28
C PRO A 74 -16.71 -17.91 -4.92
N ALA A 75 -17.89 -18.26 -5.45
CA ALA A 75 -18.78 -17.30 -6.10
C ALA A 75 -19.42 -16.31 -5.10
N GLY A 76 -19.79 -16.77 -3.90
CA GLY A 76 -20.34 -15.91 -2.85
C GLY A 76 -19.33 -14.92 -2.31
N LEU A 77 -18.07 -15.34 -2.10
CA LEU A 77 -16.95 -14.46 -1.74
C LEU A 77 -16.73 -13.40 -2.81
N ARG A 78 -16.56 -13.79 -4.07
CA ARG A 78 -16.39 -12.81 -5.16
C ARG A 78 -17.55 -11.82 -5.22
N THR A 79 -18.79 -12.30 -5.13
CA THR A 79 -19.98 -11.45 -5.15
C THR A 79 -19.97 -10.45 -4.00
N ALA A 80 -19.66 -10.89 -2.78
CA ALA A 80 -19.56 -10.02 -1.61
C ALA A 80 -18.43 -8.99 -1.75
N VAL A 81 -17.20 -9.41 -2.05
CA VAL A 81 -16.04 -8.52 -2.17
C VAL A 81 -16.24 -7.50 -3.30
N ARG A 82 -16.76 -7.94 -4.46
CA ARG A 82 -17.10 -7.04 -5.57
C ARG A 82 -18.20 -6.05 -5.19
N GLY A 83 -19.24 -6.49 -4.50
CA GLY A 83 -20.33 -5.62 -4.04
C GLY A 83 -19.88 -4.59 -2.99
N ILE A 84 -18.94 -4.96 -2.11
CA ILE A 84 -18.29 -4.02 -1.18
C ILE A 84 -17.52 -2.96 -1.98
N ALA A 85 -16.71 -3.39 -2.96
CA ALA A 85 -15.96 -2.48 -3.81
C ALA A 85 -16.87 -1.51 -4.57
N GLU A 86 -17.91 -2.00 -5.26
CA GLU A 86 -18.85 -1.16 -6.01
C GLU A 86 -19.46 -0.01 -5.18
N ARG A 87 -19.73 -0.27 -3.89
CA ARG A 87 -20.43 0.70 -3.03
C ARG A 87 -19.48 1.58 -2.24
N ARG A 88 -18.38 1.01 -1.75
CA ARG A 88 -17.51 1.67 -0.79
C ARG A 88 -16.11 1.92 -1.30
N TYR A 89 -15.65 1.27 -2.35
CA TYR A 89 -14.33 1.55 -2.92
C TYR A 89 -14.27 1.16 -4.41
N PRO A 90 -14.89 1.94 -5.31
CA PRO A 90 -15.18 1.50 -6.69
C PRO A 90 -13.96 1.00 -7.48
N ILE A 91 -12.80 1.64 -7.31
CA ILE A 91 -11.55 1.21 -7.96
C ILE A 91 -11.17 -0.23 -7.61
N GLY A 92 -11.57 -0.70 -6.43
CA GLY A 92 -11.37 -2.07 -5.98
C GLY A 92 -12.07 -3.10 -6.87
N VAL A 93 -13.09 -2.74 -7.66
CA VAL A 93 -13.74 -3.66 -8.59
C VAL A 93 -12.73 -4.21 -9.60
N ALA A 94 -11.90 -3.34 -10.17
CA ALA A 94 -10.85 -3.76 -11.12
C ALA A 94 -9.84 -4.71 -10.47
N PHE A 95 -9.51 -4.49 -9.19
CA PHE A 95 -8.60 -5.34 -8.44
C PHE A 95 -9.21 -6.70 -8.09
N VAL A 96 -10.49 -6.75 -7.75
CA VAL A 96 -11.21 -8.01 -7.53
C VAL A 96 -11.33 -8.81 -8.82
N GLU A 97 -11.60 -8.15 -9.94
CA GLU A 97 -11.75 -8.79 -11.25
C GLU A 97 -10.43 -9.30 -11.84
N ALA A 98 -9.29 -8.71 -11.47
CA ALA A 98 -7.97 -9.18 -11.87
C ALA A 98 -7.59 -10.54 -11.24
N GLN A 99 -8.25 -10.91 -10.14
CA GLN A 99 -7.95 -12.10 -9.36
C GLN A 99 -8.80 -13.30 -9.79
N THR A 100 -8.20 -14.50 -9.83
CA THR A 100 -8.96 -15.75 -9.86
C THR A 100 -9.66 -15.99 -8.52
N ASP A 101 -10.68 -16.86 -8.49
CA ASP A 101 -11.36 -17.22 -7.24
C ASP A 101 -10.41 -17.84 -6.21
N ALA A 102 -9.46 -18.66 -6.67
CA ALA A 102 -8.48 -19.29 -5.79
C ALA A 102 -7.51 -18.27 -5.17
N GLN A 103 -7.05 -17.28 -5.95
CA GLN A 103 -6.25 -16.17 -5.42
C GLN A 103 -7.07 -15.37 -4.40
N LEU A 104 -8.27 -14.94 -4.78
CA LEU A 104 -9.12 -14.13 -3.90
C LEU A 104 -9.38 -14.85 -2.57
N GLN A 105 -9.69 -16.15 -2.59
CA GLN A 105 -9.86 -16.94 -1.37
C GLN A 105 -8.61 -17.01 -0.49
N GLY A 106 -7.42 -17.05 -1.09
CA GLY A 106 -6.14 -17.14 -0.39
C GLY A 106 -5.86 -15.94 0.52
N TRP A 107 -6.47 -14.79 0.25
CA TRP A 107 -6.27 -13.55 1.00
C TRP A 107 -7.11 -13.45 2.27
N PHE A 108 -8.09 -14.34 2.45
CA PHE A 108 -8.96 -14.35 3.61
C PHE A 108 -8.56 -15.46 4.58
N ARG A 109 -7.99 -15.06 5.72
CA ARG A 109 -7.70 -15.97 6.85
C ARG A 109 -8.96 -16.71 7.31
N THR A 110 -10.07 -15.98 7.41
CA THR A 110 -11.41 -16.49 7.64
C THR A 110 -12.37 -15.77 6.71
N ARG A 111 -13.43 -16.46 6.33
CA ARG A 111 -14.53 -15.96 5.50
C ARG A 111 -15.85 -16.65 5.86
N ALA A 112 -15.95 -17.17 7.09
CA ALA A 112 -17.12 -17.91 7.53
C ALA A 112 -18.37 -17.01 7.59
N THR A 113 -18.16 -15.70 7.77
CA THR A 113 -19.22 -14.69 7.83
C THR A 113 -18.94 -13.51 6.90
N PHE A 114 -19.96 -12.72 6.58
CA PHE A 114 -19.77 -11.47 5.83
C PHE A 114 -18.88 -10.47 6.59
N ALA A 115 -18.92 -10.47 7.92
CA ALA A 115 -18.04 -9.64 8.74
C ALA A 115 -16.56 -10.01 8.55
N ASP A 116 -16.26 -11.31 8.42
CA ASP A 116 -14.90 -11.77 8.10
C ASP A 116 -14.44 -11.27 6.72
N VAL A 117 -15.34 -11.32 5.72
CA VAL A 117 -15.08 -10.81 4.37
C VAL A 117 -14.87 -9.29 4.39
N LEU A 118 -15.70 -8.55 5.10
CA LEU A 118 -15.55 -7.10 5.20
C LEU A 118 -14.23 -6.71 5.90
N ASN A 119 -13.80 -7.50 6.88
CA ASN A 119 -12.52 -7.29 7.56
C ASN A 119 -11.30 -7.60 6.68
N GLY A 120 -11.38 -8.63 5.82
CA GLY A 120 -10.32 -9.00 4.88
C GLY A 120 -10.31 -8.22 3.56
N PHE A 121 -11.28 -7.31 3.35
CA PHE A 121 -11.44 -6.58 2.09
C PHE A 121 -10.19 -5.78 1.68
N GLU A 122 -9.52 -5.16 2.66
CA GLU A 122 -8.28 -4.40 2.45
C GLU A 122 -7.18 -5.25 1.80
N VAL A 123 -6.99 -6.48 2.27
CA VAL A 123 -5.98 -7.40 1.74
C VAL A 123 -6.34 -7.81 0.31
N ALA A 124 -7.63 -8.09 0.04
CA ALA A 124 -8.07 -8.41 -1.32
C ALA A 124 -7.87 -7.25 -2.31
N VAL A 125 -8.00 -6.01 -1.86
CA VAL A 125 -7.68 -4.80 -2.63
C VAL A 125 -6.17 -4.67 -2.85
N HIS A 126 -5.37 -4.87 -1.80
CA HIS A 126 -3.91 -4.81 -1.85
C HIS A 126 -3.34 -5.80 -2.87
N GLU A 127 -3.62 -7.09 -2.69
CA GLU A 127 -3.12 -8.16 -3.56
C GLU A 127 -3.74 -8.08 -4.96
N GLY A 128 -4.99 -7.64 -5.05
CA GLY A 128 -5.67 -7.45 -6.33
C GLY A 128 -5.05 -6.36 -7.20
N GLY A 129 -4.54 -5.29 -6.61
CA GLY A 129 -3.86 -4.25 -7.38
C GLY A 129 -2.48 -4.69 -7.88
N HIS A 130 -1.70 -5.44 -7.08
CA HIS A 130 -0.48 -6.11 -7.56
C HIS A 130 -0.78 -6.98 -8.79
N ILE A 131 -1.81 -7.81 -8.70
CA ILE A 131 -2.22 -8.68 -9.82
C ILE A 131 -2.68 -7.85 -11.01
N TRP A 132 -3.45 -6.78 -10.79
CA TRP A 132 -3.86 -5.88 -11.86
C TRP A 132 -2.65 -5.27 -12.57
N ASP A 133 -1.71 -4.67 -11.83
CA ASP A 133 -0.53 -4.03 -12.41
C ASP A 133 0.28 -5.04 -13.24
N LEU A 134 0.55 -6.23 -12.69
CA LEU A 134 1.25 -7.31 -13.40
C LEU A 134 0.54 -7.77 -14.69
N THR A 135 -0.79 -7.82 -14.71
CA THR A 135 -1.54 -8.19 -15.92
C THR A 135 -1.53 -7.09 -16.97
N MET A 136 -1.30 -5.84 -16.55
CA MET A 136 -1.30 -4.66 -17.41
C MET A 136 0.08 -4.27 -17.90
N ILE A 137 1.12 -4.88 -17.33
CA ILE A 137 2.51 -4.70 -17.74
C ILE A 137 2.69 -4.98 -19.25
N ARG A 138 3.32 -4.02 -19.93
CA ARG A 138 3.75 -4.17 -21.34
C ARG A 138 5.25 -3.86 -21.44
N THR A 139 5.59 -2.79 -22.15
CA THR A 139 6.95 -2.23 -22.19
C THR A 139 7.24 -1.38 -20.96
N ASP A 140 6.18 -0.87 -20.33
CA ASP A 140 6.18 -0.03 -19.13
C ASP A 140 5.63 -0.80 -17.90
N TRP A 141 5.86 -0.22 -16.71
CA TRP A 141 5.28 -0.64 -15.45
C TRP A 141 4.07 0.26 -15.13
N PRO A 142 2.84 -0.28 -15.13
CA PRO A 142 1.65 0.48 -14.78
C PRO A 142 1.47 0.53 -13.25
N TYR A 143 0.88 1.63 -12.79
CA TYR A 143 0.42 1.82 -11.41
C TYR A 143 -0.98 2.43 -11.48
N ARG A 144 -2.01 1.70 -11.05
CA ARG A 144 -3.40 2.21 -11.03
C ARG A 144 -3.70 2.94 -9.73
N LEU A 145 -3.63 4.27 -9.73
CA LEU A 145 -3.84 5.09 -8.53
C LEU A 145 -5.31 5.45 -8.30
N ARG A 146 -6.07 5.70 -9.37
CA ARG A 146 -7.51 6.02 -9.34
C ARG A 146 -8.23 5.39 -10.53
N GLU A 147 -9.55 5.48 -10.54
CA GLU A 147 -10.36 5.04 -11.68
C GLU A 147 -9.97 5.71 -13.00
N ASP A 148 -9.60 6.99 -12.91
CA ASP A 148 -9.23 7.85 -14.04
C ASP A 148 -7.71 8.00 -14.22
N LEU A 149 -6.90 7.39 -13.34
CA LEU A 149 -5.47 7.64 -13.28
C LEU A 149 -4.67 6.35 -13.18
N VAL A 150 -3.95 6.06 -14.26
CA VAL A 150 -2.89 5.04 -14.30
C VAL A 150 -1.62 5.71 -14.80
N ILE A 151 -0.58 5.71 -13.96
CA ILE A 151 0.74 6.21 -14.36
C ILE A 151 1.56 5.03 -14.86
N ARG A 152 2.29 5.21 -15.95
CA ARG A 152 3.15 4.19 -16.56
C ARG A 152 4.57 4.66 -16.58
N THR A 153 5.44 3.98 -15.84
CA THR A 153 6.85 4.32 -15.77
C THR A 153 7.66 3.34 -16.59
N ARG A 154 8.90 3.69 -16.91
CA ARG A 154 9.81 2.71 -17.51
C ARG A 154 10.14 1.61 -16.48
N ARG A 155 10.56 0.45 -16.97
CA ARG A 155 11.15 -0.55 -16.08
C ARG A 155 12.58 -0.19 -15.76
N LEU A 156 12.92 -0.27 -14.49
CA LEU A 156 14.25 -0.05 -13.96
C LEU A 156 14.88 -1.40 -13.56
N THR A 157 16.20 -1.44 -13.57
CA THR A 157 16.99 -2.58 -13.04
C THR A 157 18.01 -2.02 -12.06
N ASN A 158 17.50 -1.34 -11.04
CA ASN A 158 18.30 -0.69 -10.00
C ASN A 158 18.66 -1.67 -8.89
N PHE A 159 19.46 -1.18 -7.94
CA PHE A 159 19.88 -1.92 -6.75
C PHE A 159 18.72 -2.49 -5.91
N ASP A 160 19.04 -3.51 -5.12
CA ASP A 160 18.07 -4.24 -4.31
C ASP A 160 17.54 -3.36 -3.16
N ARG A 161 16.22 -3.32 -2.95
CA ARG A 161 15.62 -2.54 -1.86
C ARG A 161 16.10 -2.96 -0.47
N SER A 162 16.64 -4.16 -0.33
CA SER A 162 17.32 -4.61 0.90
C SER A 162 18.48 -3.71 1.34
N GLU A 163 19.15 -3.01 0.43
CA GLU A 163 20.30 -2.17 0.76
C GLU A 163 19.91 -0.97 1.65
N ILE A 164 18.65 -0.54 1.61
CA ILE A 164 18.17 0.59 2.42
C ILE A 164 18.13 0.27 3.92
N LEU A 165 18.22 -1.01 4.32
CA LEU A 165 18.38 -1.42 5.71
C LEU A 165 19.61 -0.77 6.37
N THR A 166 20.64 -0.44 5.58
CA THR A 166 21.83 0.26 6.08
C THR A 166 21.55 1.68 6.57
N LEU A 167 20.44 2.28 6.15
CA LEU A 167 19.98 3.62 6.53
C LEU A 167 18.80 3.59 7.51
N HIS A 168 18.26 2.41 7.83
CA HIS A 168 17.06 2.28 8.65
C HIS A 168 17.33 2.68 10.11
N ALA A 169 16.54 3.61 10.64
CA ALA A 169 16.78 4.21 11.96
C ALA A 169 16.70 3.20 13.12
N ASN A 170 15.74 2.26 13.03
CA ASN A 170 15.56 1.21 14.03
C ASN A 170 14.86 -0.02 13.44
N PRO A 171 15.58 -0.90 12.72
CA PRO A 171 14.97 -2.03 12.01
C PRO A 171 14.28 -3.01 12.96
N ASP A 172 14.78 -3.20 14.18
CA ASP A 172 14.18 -4.09 15.17
C ASP A 172 12.79 -3.62 15.64
N ALA A 173 12.46 -2.33 15.44
CA ALA A 173 11.15 -1.77 15.74
C ALA A 173 10.21 -1.73 14.53
N ASP A 174 10.64 -2.19 13.36
CA ASP A 174 9.85 -2.19 12.13
C ASP A 174 9.57 -3.62 11.64
N SER A 175 8.37 -4.12 11.91
CA SER A 175 7.99 -5.47 11.48
C SER A 175 7.80 -5.62 9.96
N TYR A 176 7.77 -4.50 9.22
CA TYR A 176 7.68 -4.52 7.76
C TYR A 176 9.02 -4.86 7.11
N ASP A 177 10.14 -4.70 7.82
CA ASP A 177 11.46 -4.90 7.24
C ASP A 177 11.68 -6.38 6.84
N GLU A 178 11.18 -7.31 7.66
CA GLU A 178 11.23 -8.75 7.42
C GLU A 178 10.47 -9.14 6.15
N VAL A 179 9.37 -8.43 5.89
CA VAL A 179 8.46 -8.68 4.77
C VAL A 179 8.96 -8.04 3.49
N TYR A 180 9.46 -6.81 3.55
CA TYR A 180 9.70 -5.98 2.37
C TYR A 180 11.17 -5.76 2.04
N LEU A 181 12.05 -5.77 3.03
CA LEU A 181 13.48 -5.48 2.84
C LEU A 181 14.36 -6.72 2.94
N ARG A 182 13.84 -7.86 3.39
CA ARG A 182 14.60 -9.11 3.53
C ARG A 182 14.16 -10.18 2.54
N GLY A 183 15.00 -11.21 2.39
CA GLY A 183 14.72 -12.37 1.55
C GLY A 183 14.49 -12.02 0.08
N ARG A 184 13.54 -12.71 -0.56
CA ARG A 184 13.21 -12.49 -1.98
C ARG A 184 12.54 -11.15 -2.24
N SER A 185 11.85 -10.61 -1.25
CA SER A 185 11.22 -9.31 -1.32
C SER A 185 12.28 -8.21 -1.35
N GLY A 186 13.28 -8.32 -0.47
CA GLY A 186 14.43 -7.41 -0.44
C GLY A 186 15.29 -7.39 -1.70
N ALA A 187 15.33 -8.50 -2.45
CA ALA A 187 16.09 -8.64 -3.71
C ALA A 187 15.37 -8.05 -4.95
N GLN A 188 14.48 -7.09 -4.73
CA GLN A 188 13.74 -6.41 -5.81
C GLN A 188 14.09 -4.91 -5.82
N GLY A 189 13.97 -4.27 -6.98
CA GLY A 189 14.34 -2.87 -7.17
C GLY A 189 13.20 -1.87 -6.95
N PHE A 190 13.43 -0.63 -7.37
CA PHE A 190 12.55 0.50 -7.11
C PHE A 190 11.12 0.37 -7.63
N ASN A 191 10.92 -0.24 -8.82
CA ASN A 191 9.57 -0.37 -9.38
C ASN A 191 8.62 -1.13 -8.44
N THR A 192 9.08 -2.22 -7.83
CA THR A 192 8.25 -3.01 -6.92
C THR A 192 8.16 -2.39 -5.53
N LEU A 193 9.12 -1.56 -5.11
CA LEU A 193 8.96 -0.73 -3.92
C LEU A 193 7.82 0.30 -4.11
N LEU A 194 7.77 0.95 -5.27
CA LEU A 194 6.67 1.86 -5.62
C LEU A 194 5.33 1.12 -5.77
N ASP A 195 5.35 -0.11 -6.24
CA ASP A 195 4.18 -1.00 -6.35
C ASP A 195 3.58 -1.23 -4.95
N GLU A 196 4.39 -1.68 -3.99
CA GLU A 196 3.98 -1.81 -2.59
C GLU A 196 3.46 -0.49 -2.01
N TYR A 197 4.12 0.63 -2.31
CA TYR A 197 3.69 1.93 -1.82
C TYR A 197 2.30 2.33 -2.36
N VAL A 198 2.06 2.14 -3.65
CA VAL A 198 0.74 2.32 -4.27
C VAL A 198 -0.28 1.40 -3.61
N GLN A 199 0.07 0.12 -3.41
CA GLN A 199 -0.83 -0.86 -2.83
C GLN A 199 -1.18 -0.56 -1.38
N TYR A 200 -0.25 -0.14 -0.55
CA TYR A 200 -0.55 0.32 0.82
C TYR A 200 -1.37 1.61 0.85
N THR A 201 -1.25 2.46 -0.17
CA THR A 201 -2.15 3.61 -0.34
C THR A 201 -3.58 3.14 -0.61
N HIS A 202 -3.77 2.11 -1.46
CA HIS A 202 -5.09 1.49 -1.64
C HIS A 202 -5.57 0.74 -0.41
N SER A 203 -4.67 0.11 0.36
CA SER A 203 -4.99 -0.57 1.61
C SER A 203 -5.61 0.40 2.61
N LEU A 204 -4.93 1.51 2.93
CA LEU A 204 -5.47 2.50 3.87
C LEU A 204 -6.79 3.09 3.38
N ALA A 205 -6.88 3.44 2.08
CA ALA A 205 -8.10 3.98 1.50
C ALA A 205 -9.28 3.00 1.63
N SER A 206 -9.11 1.75 1.20
CA SER A 206 -10.15 0.72 1.28
C SER A 206 -10.52 0.38 2.71
N ARG A 207 -9.54 0.31 3.62
CA ARG A 207 -9.77 0.08 5.05
C ARG A 207 -10.52 1.22 5.71
N TYR A 208 -10.21 2.46 5.34
CA TYR A 208 -10.96 3.63 5.78
C TYR A 208 -12.44 3.46 5.39
N CYS A 209 -12.72 3.05 4.16
CA CYS A 209 -14.07 2.83 3.65
C CYS A 209 -14.82 1.65 4.29
N THR A 210 -14.11 0.76 4.99
CA THR A 210 -14.69 -0.41 5.69
C THR A 210 -14.38 -0.39 7.19
N ARG A 211 -14.00 0.76 7.74
CA ARG A 211 -13.54 0.89 9.15
C ARG A 211 -14.64 0.59 10.16
N ASP A 212 -15.90 0.76 9.78
CA ASP A 212 -17.08 0.39 10.57
C ASP A 212 -17.16 -1.12 10.88
N SER A 213 -16.44 -1.94 10.11
CA SER A 213 -16.31 -3.37 10.39
C SER A 213 -15.28 -3.72 11.47
N LEU A 214 -14.48 -2.75 11.93
CA LEU A 214 -13.58 -2.99 13.06
C LEU A 214 -14.38 -3.19 14.33
N ARG A 215 -14.07 -4.28 15.03
CA ARG A 215 -14.62 -4.52 16.36
C ARG A 215 -14.15 -3.40 17.31
N PRO A 216 -15.00 -2.92 18.23
CA PRO A 216 -14.59 -1.95 19.23
C PRO A 216 -13.33 -2.40 19.98
N GLY A 217 -12.36 -1.49 20.13
CA GLY A 217 -11.08 -1.76 20.80
C GLY A 217 -10.03 -2.48 19.96
N LEU A 218 -10.39 -2.99 18.77
CA LEU A 218 -9.40 -3.53 17.83
C LEU A 218 -8.62 -2.38 17.17
N ARG A 219 -7.30 -2.54 17.09
CA ARG A 219 -6.41 -1.69 16.31
C ARG A 219 -5.71 -2.55 15.26
N ILE A 220 -5.39 -1.94 14.11
CA ILE A 220 -4.68 -2.57 12.99
C ILE A 220 -3.64 -1.60 12.42
N SER A 221 -2.74 -2.10 11.58
CA SER A 221 -1.55 -1.38 11.10
C SER A 221 -1.72 -0.71 9.72
N SER A 222 -2.94 -0.39 9.27
CA SER A 222 -3.15 0.18 7.93
C SER A 222 -2.45 1.52 7.71
N ARG A 223 -2.39 2.40 8.73
CA ARG A 223 -1.59 3.63 8.68
C ARG A 223 -0.09 3.34 8.77
N ASP A 224 0.31 2.37 9.58
CA ASP A 224 1.70 1.98 9.75
C ASP A 224 2.31 1.58 8.39
N GLY A 225 1.64 0.72 7.63
CA GLY A 225 2.15 0.24 6.35
C GLY A 225 2.40 1.35 5.33
N ILE A 226 1.43 2.24 5.11
CA ILE A 226 1.64 3.35 4.16
C ILE A 226 2.78 4.28 4.60
N LEU A 227 2.91 4.57 5.91
CA LEU A 227 4.00 5.38 6.45
C LEU A 227 5.36 4.70 6.30
N THR A 228 5.42 3.39 6.50
CA THR A 228 6.64 2.63 6.31
C THR A 228 7.08 2.64 4.84
N LEU A 229 6.14 2.46 3.90
CA LEU A 229 6.49 2.50 2.48
C LEU A 229 6.89 3.92 2.01
N MET A 230 6.30 4.98 2.58
CA MET A 230 6.79 6.35 2.41
C MET A 230 8.26 6.46 2.84
N TYR A 231 8.56 5.99 4.06
CA TYR A 231 9.91 6.02 4.62
C TYR A 231 10.91 5.21 3.78
N TYR A 232 10.52 4.02 3.32
CA TYR A 232 11.39 3.19 2.48
C TYR A 232 11.69 3.84 1.13
N VAL A 233 10.73 4.53 0.51
CA VAL A 233 10.98 5.28 -0.72
C VAL A 233 11.98 6.41 -0.47
N GLU A 234 11.88 7.14 0.64
CA GLU A 234 12.85 8.17 1.02
C GLU A 234 14.26 7.59 1.20
N LEU A 235 14.38 6.48 1.93
CA LEU A 235 15.67 5.80 2.12
C LEU A 235 16.25 5.30 0.80
N TYR A 236 15.42 4.76 -0.09
CA TYR A 236 15.84 4.29 -1.40
C TYR A 236 16.36 5.45 -2.25
N LEU A 237 15.64 6.58 -2.29
CA LEU A 237 16.07 7.78 -3.01
C LEU A 237 17.37 8.34 -2.44
N LYS A 238 17.53 8.38 -1.11
CA LYS A 238 18.76 8.79 -0.43
C LYS A 238 19.94 7.91 -0.81
N LEU A 239 19.77 6.59 -0.75
CA LEU A 239 20.82 5.64 -1.08
C LEU A 239 21.17 5.70 -2.57
N ALA A 240 20.15 5.81 -3.44
CA ALA A 240 20.33 6.05 -4.86
C ALA A 240 21.19 7.31 -5.09
N ARG A 241 20.79 8.44 -4.53
CA ARG A 241 21.48 9.73 -4.72
C ARG A 241 22.93 9.71 -4.23
N THR A 242 23.21 9.01 -3.14
CA THR A 242 24.50 9.08 -2.45
C THR A 242 25.46 7.94 -2.79
N GLN A 243 24.95 6.77 -3.18
CA GLN A 243 25.74 5.56 -3.39
C GLN A 243 25.48 4.88 -4.75
N HIS A 244 24.32 5.09 -5.37
CA HIS A 244 23.98 4.56 -6.70
C HIS A 244 23.56 5.67 -7.68
N PRO A 245 24.45 6.65 -8.00
CA PRO A 245 24.06 7.86 -8.71
C PRO A 245 23.53 7.61 -10.13
N ASP A 246 23.93 6.51 -10.77
CA ASP A 246 23.39 6.10 -12.07
C ASP A 246 21.91 5.69 -11.94
N ASP A 247 21.56 4.90 -10.92
CA ASP A 247 20.17 4.53 -10.60
C ASP A 247 19.34 5.76 -10.21
N TYR A 248 19.91 6.70 -9.46
CA TYR A 248 19.24 7.96 -9.14
C TYR A 248 18.96 8.79 -10.40
N ALA A 249 19.97 8.96 -11.26
CA ALA A 249 19.82 9.65 -12.54
C ALA A 249 18.77 8.96 -13.42
N GLU A 250 18.68 7.63 -13.34
CA GLU A 250 17.62 6.89 -14.00
C GLU A 250 16.22 7.22 -13.46
N ILE A 251 16.04 7.23 -12.14
CA ILE A 251 14.76 7.51 -11.51
C ILE A 251 14.31 8.95 -11.83
N VAL A 252 15.17 9.94 -11.59
CA VAL A 252 14.82 11.36 -11.77
C VAL A 252 14.82 11.79 -13.24
N GLY A 253 15.45 11.02 -14.12
CA GLY A 253 15.43 11.23 -15.56
C GLY A 253 14.15 10.75 -16.25
N ASP A 254 13.27 10.03 -15.54
CA ASP A 254 11.97 9.61 -16.06
C ASP A 254 10.84 10.49 -15.48
N PRO A 255 10.24 11.39 -16.28
CA PRO A 255 9.13 12.23 -15.82
C PRO A 255 7.94 11.42 -15.27
N ALA A 256 7.71 10.20 -15.75
CA ALA A 256 6.63 9.37 -15.24
C ALA A 256 6.92 8.83 -13.83
N HIS A 257 8.17 8.52 -13.50
CA HIS A 257 8.55 8.17 -12.13
C HIS A 257 8.41 9.36 -11.19
N LEU A 258 8.86 10.55 -11.60
CA LEU A 258 8.67 11.76 -10.82
C LEU A 258 7.19 12.05 -10.57
N GLN A 259 6.36 11.97 -11.62
CA GLN A 259 4.92 12.13 -11.49
C GLN A 259 4.32 11.09 -10.53
N LEU A 260 4.73 9.83 -10.64
CA LEU A 260 4.26 8.75 -9.78
C LEU A 260 4.61 9.03 -8.31
N ILE A 261 5.88 9.30 -7.99
CA ILE A 261 6.33 9.54 -6.61
C ILE A 261 5.57 10.71 -6.00
N HIS A 262 5.48 11.84 -6.70
CA HIS A 262 4.74 13.01 -6.22
C HIS A 262 3.26 12.72 -6.03
N THR A 263 2.63 12.03 -6.98
CA THR A 263 1.19 11.74 -6.91
C THR A 263 0.88 10.77 -5.77
N VAL A 264 1.65 9.69 -5.61
CA VAL A 264 1.43 8.71 -4.54
C VAL A 264 1.75 9.33 -3.19
N TRP A 265 2.80 10.16 -3.08
CA TRP A 265 3.07 10.95 -1.88
C TRP A 265 1.88 11.81 -1.46
N GLN A 266 1.36 12.61 -2.37
CA GLN A 266 0.23 13.48 -2.04
C GLN A 266 -1.05 12.69 -1.74
N ARG A 267 -1.25 11.53 -2.40
CA ARG A 267 -2.39 10.64 -2.14
C ARG A 267 -2.27 9.94 -0.79
N ALA A 268 -1.08 9.51 -0.41
CA ALA A 268 -0.80 8.92 0.90
C ALA A 268 -1.08 9.92 2.01
N GLU A 269 -0.57 11.14 1.88
CA GLU A 269 -0.84 12.26 2.77
C GLU A 269 -2.34 12.52 2.92
N PHE A 270 -3.08 12.55 1.81
CA PHE A 270 -4.54 12.71 1.82
C PHE A 270 -5.23 11.64 2.67
N TRP A 271 -4.90 10.35 2.48
CA TRP A 271 -5.53 9.28 3.24
C TRP A 271 -5.06 9.22 4.70
N LEU A 272 -3.81 9.59 4.98
CA LEU A 272 -3.28 9.73 6.33
C LEU A 272 -4.00 10.83 7.11
N GLU A 273 -4.29 11.98 6.49
CA GLU A 273 -5.07 13.05 7.08
C GLU A 273 -6.51 12.60 7.33
N ARG A 274 -7.16 11.96 6.34
CA ARG A 274 -8.55 11.48 6.46
C ARG A 274 -8.72 10.43 7.55
N SER A 275 -7.74 9.54 7.70
CA SER A 275 -7.74 8.49 8.72
C SER A 275 -7.23 8.96 10.08
N ALA A 276 -6.69 10.18 10.21
CA ALA A 276 -6.16 10.72 11.47
C ALA A 276 -7.12 10.58 12.67
N PRO A 277 -8.43 10.90 12.54
CA PRO A 277 -9.38 10.80 13.67
C PRO A 277 -9.70 9.37 14.14
N TYR A 278 -9.18 8.32 13.47
CA TYR A 278 -9.53 6.93 13.73
C TYR A 278 -8.32 6.15 14.27
N PRO A 279 -8.07 6.15 15.59
CA PRO A 279 -6.90 5.51 16.20
C PRO A 279 -6.88 3.98 16.04
N SER A 280 -8.01 3.38 15.66
CA SER A 280 -8.10 1.95 15.32
C SER A 280 -7.34 1.58 14.04
N LEU A 281 -6.92 2.55 13.23
CA LEU A 281 -6.24 2.32 11.95
C LEU A 281 -4.71 2.40 12.02
N GLY A 282 -4.14 2.61 13.20
CA GLY A 282 -2.68 2.51 13.40
C GLY A 282 -2.34 1.81 14.70
N LEU A 283 -1.16 1.18 14.73
CA LEU A 283 -0.58 0.55 15.93
C LEU A 283 0.59 1.38 16.45
N ARG A 284 1.59 1.61 15.57
CA ARG A 284 2.87 2.30 15.85
C ARG A 284 3.11 3.48 14.89
N ASP A 285 2.10 3.89 14.15
CA ASP A 285 2.16 5.03 13.23
C ASP A 285 2.82 6.29 13.82
N ALA A 286 2.65 6.63 15.10
CA ALA A 286 3.35 7.77 15.71
C ALA A 286 4.89 7.63 15.64
N GLN A 287 5.41 6.42 15.88
CA GLN A 287 6.83 6.11 15.77
C GLN A 287 7.30 6.17 14.32
N ILE A 288 6.54 5.58 13.40
CA ILE A 288 6.90 5.52 11.97
C ILE A 288 6.84 6.92 11.36
N ARG A 289 5.84 7.74 11.72
CA ARG A 289 5.77 9.16 11.35
C ARG A 289 7.04 9.92 11.75
N ALA A 290 7.60 9.64 12.92
CA ALA A 290 8.84 10.30 13.34
C ALA A 290 10.03 9.95 12.43
N TRP A 291 10.04 8.78 11.80
CA TRP A 291 11.03 8.42 10.79
C TRP A 291 10.72 9.05 9.44
N THR A 292 9.49 8.90 8.93
CA THR A 292 9.07 9.41 7.62
C THR A 292 9.24 10.93 7.54
N TYR A 293 8.76 11.68 8.53
CA TYR A 293 8.83 13.15 8.49
C TYR A 293 10.10 13.73 9.13
N ALA A 294 11.12 12.90 9.40
CA ALA A 294 12.42 13.42 9.78
C ALA A 294 12.97 14.29 8.63
N PRO A 295 13.49 15.51 8.89
CA PRO A 295 13.91 16.43 7.83
C PRO A 295 14.89 15.81 6.81
N GLU A 296 15.79 14.94 7.29
CA GLU A 296 16.78 14.23 6.48
C GLU A 296 16.24 13.13 5.56
N ASN A 297 14.96 12.76 5.71
CA ASN A 297 14.27 11.81 4.85
C ASN A 297 13.28 12.55 3.95
N LEU A 298 12.46 13.44 4.54
CA LEU A 298 11.49 14.25 3.80
C LEU A 298 12.16 15.09 2.69
N MET A 299 13.39 15.56 2.92
CA MET A 299 14.15 16.28 1.91
C MET A 299 14.30 15.51 0.59
N GLU A 300 14.34 14.17 0.62
CA GLU A 300 14.52 13.36 -0.60
C GLU A 300 13.30 13.46 -1.52
N ILE A 301 12.10 13.69 -0.97
CA ILE A 301 10.90 13.99 -1.74
C ILE A 301 10.91 15.45 -2.21
N GLU A 302 11.30 16.38 -1.35
CA GLU A 302 11.30 17.82 -1.64
C GLU A 302 12.35 18.23 -2.69
N MET A 303 13.44 17.48 -2.81
CA MET A 303 14.50 17.70 -3.80
C MET A 303 14.15 17.20 -5.21
N LEU A 304 13.09 16.39 -5.36
CA LEU A 304 12.70 15.88 -6.67
C LEU A 304 12.25 17.04 -7.58
N PRO A 305 12.62 17.00 -8.88
CA PRO A 305 12.10 17.97 -9.84
C PRO A 305 10.56 17.95 -9.89
N ARG A 306 9.97 19.12 -10.14
CA ARG A 306 8.51 19.30 -10.31
C ARG A 306 8.12 19.28 -11.77
#